data_AF-A0AB72UIL0-F1
#
_entry.id   AF-A0AB72UIL0-F1
#
_cell.length_a   1.000
_cell.length_b   1.000
_cell.length_c   1.000
_cell.angle_alpha   90.00
_cell.angle_beta   90.00
_cell.angle_gamma   90.00
#
_symmetry.space_group_name_H-M   'P 1'
#
loop_
_entity.id
_entity.type
_entity.pdbx_description
1 polymer ?
#
loop_
_entity_poly.entity_id
_entity_poly.type
_entity_poly.pdbx_seq_one_letter_code
_entity_poly.pdbx_strand_id
1 'polypeptide(L)'
;MFSRYAVFFRTSFFCQIVFLLFELPFLNRRLFNKSGLIGCLITAMLLSGIPTRDASAQYQLGDQSPIQLQQTDTLIDGELAYTIHASEGGRDKVRPEPGYFDDLVTTLFNDAGLPYVIAAQAPWKRVMEQAVQGTRHVIYPTTRTADREDSFKWAGPISRTIWNLYGYADAKWQDMSFDNILSSARIGVLLGSAREPYLRKRGAQQLVLVPREELLLPMLHADRVDLIAIGGSVLRQYRDIVDPSAQQRDIDGILPYRSCFLYIAISNAAPIDEIKKLQNSLNKIKQSGQFINLRERHGLSSNTDSAFLRAMLNLDNNGVACLDLFGRDD
;
A
#
# COMPACT_ATOMS: atom_id res chain seq x y z
N MET A 1 50.33 -0.76 45.95
CA MET A 1 49.92 -1.56 47.12
C MET A 1 48.72 -2.40 46.69
N PHE A 2 48.74 -3.74 46.78
CA PHE A 2 48.75 -4.59 47.98
C PHE A 2 47.43 -4.44 48.80
N SER A 3 46.68 -5.49 49.13
CA SER A 3 46.89 -6.93 48.85
C SER A 3 45.62 -7.79 48.83
N ARG A 4 45.62 -8.79 47.92
CA ARG A 4 45.05 -10.16 47.95
C ARG A 4 43.98 -10.55 48.99
N TYR A 5 43.00 -11.34 48.52
CA TYR A 5 42.81 -12.73 48.99
C TYR A 5 42.40 -13.66 47.83
N ALA A 6 42.91 -14.89 47.79
CA ALA A 6 42.52 -15.93 46.82
C ALA A 6 42.97 -17.33 47.26
N VAL A 7 42.03 -18.29 47.38
CA VAL A 7 42.24 -19.74 47.49
C VAL A 7 40.99 -20.40 46.84
N PHE A 8 41.04 -20.99 45.64
CA PHE A 8 41.52 -22.33 45.24
C PHE A 8 40.75 -23.53 45.83
N PHE A 9 40.15 -24.37 44.97
CA PHE A 9 40.40 -25.82 44.99
C PHE A 9 40.14 -26.47 43.61
N ARG A 10 40.73 -27.67 43.43
CA ARG A 10 40.94 -28.52 42.23
C ARG A 10 39.71 -28.76 41.32
N THR A 11 39.78 -29.06 40.01
CA THR A 11 40.73 -29.71 39.06
C THR A 11 40.85 -31.25 39.03
N SER A 12 40.37 -31.85 37.92
CA SER A 12 40.89 -33.07 37.26
C SER A 12 40.36 -33.04 35.80
N PHE A 13 41.05 -33.30 34.67
CA PHE A 13 42.10 -34.27 34.27
C PHE A 13 41.62 -35.73 34.29
N PHE A 14 41.88 -36.63 33.31
CA PHE A 14 42.56 -36.60 31.99
C PHE A 14 41.56 -37.18 30.91
N CYS A 15 41.81 -37.44 29.61
CA CYS A 15 42.94 -37.46 28.65
C CYS A 15 42.36 -37.21 27.21
N GLN A 16 43.01 -36.89 26.08
CA GLN A 16 44.41 -36.92 25.57
C GLN A 16 44.95 -38.33 25.17
N ILE A 17 45.70 -38.58 24.07
CA ILE A 17 46.19 -37.85 22.87
C ILE A 17 46.45 -38.90 21.74
N VAL A 18 46.70 -38.49 20.48
CA VAL A 18 47.63 -39.04 19.43
C VAL A 18 46.99 -39.05 18.02
N PHE A 19 47.71 -38.82 16.90
CA PHE A 19 48.42 -37.62 16.40
C PHE A 19 48.80 -37.83 14.90
N LEU A 20 48.97 -36.73 14.14
CA LEU A 20 49.84 -36.56 12.94
C LEU A 20 49.65 -37.44 11.67
N LEU A 21 49.07 -36.79 10.65
CA LEU A 21 49.61 -36.56 9.29
C LEU A 21 50.86 -37.36 8.81
N PHE A 22 50.80 -37.87 7.56
CA PHE A 22 51.90 -37.72 6.59
C PHE A 22 51.43 -37.82 5.11
N GLU A 23 51.73 -36.76 4.35
CA GLU A 23 51.92 -36.58 2.88
C GLU A 23 50.99 -37.15 1.76
N LEU A 24 51.23 -36.58 0.57
CA LEU A 24 50.57 -36.70 -0.74
C LEU A 24 51.55 -37.42 -1.73
N PRO A 25 51.30 -37.44 -3.06
CA PRO A 25 50.13 -37.89 -3.83
C PRO A 25 50.51 -39.03 -4.82
N PHE A 26 49.56 -39.59 -5.58
CA PHE A 26 49.87 -40.34 -6.81
C PHE A 26 48.90 -40.08 -7.95
N LEU A 27 49.38 -40.21 -9.19
CA LEU A 27 48.71 -39.73 -10.40
C LEU A 27 48.24 -40.86 -11.34
N ASN A 28 47.01 -40.74 -11.84
CA ASN A 28 46.59 -41.00 -13.23
C ASN A 28 46.82 -42.39 -13.89
N ARG A 29 45.73 -43.16 -14.08
CA ARG A 29 45.34 -43.95 -15.31
C ARG A 29 43.91 -44.51 -15.08
N ARG A 30 42.88 -44.24 -15.90
CA ARG A 30 42.57 -44.56 -17.32
C ARG A 30 41.86 -45.93 -17.55
N LEU A 31 40.57 -45.82 -17.93
CA LEU A 31 39.82 -46.61 -18.94
C LEU A 31 39.17 -47.97 -18.58
N PHE A 32 38.19 -48.32 -19.44
CA PHE A 32 37.27 -49.48 -19.47
C PHE A 32 36.11 -49.45 -18.43
N ASN A 33 34.80 -49.40 -18.74
CA ASN A 33 33.90 -49.50 -19.93
C ASN A 33 33.06 -50.81 -20.02
N LYS A 34 31.80 -50.66 -20.46
CA LYS A 34 30.76 -51.67 -20.84
C LYS A 34 30.08 -52.55 -19.77
N SER A 35 28.91 -52.06 -19.34
CA SER A 35 27.58 -52.71 -19.50
C SER A 35 27.38 -54.22 -19.21
N GLY A 36 26.76 -54.51 -18.05
CA GLY A 36 25.48 -55.23 -17.93
C GLY A 36 25.40 -56.76 -18.06
N LEU A 37 24.89 -57.42 -17.01
CA LEU A 37 23.66 -58.25 -17.08
C LEU A 37 23.13 -58.68 -15.68
N ILE A 38 21.80 -58.70 -15.56
CA ILE A 38 20.90 -59.59 -14.78
C ILE A 38 21.49 -60.46 -13.65
N GLY A 39 20.91 -60.37 -12.44
CA GLY A 39 21.03 -61.36 -11.37
C GLY A 39 20.08 -61.08 -10.20
N CYS A 40 19.07 -61.95 -9.98
CA CYS A 40 18.04 -61.75 -8.95
C CYS A 40 18.53 -62.05 -7.52
N LEU A 41 17.98 -61.33 -6.55
CA LEU A 41 17.69 -61.88 -5.23
C LEU A 41 16.42 -61.23 -4.67
N ILE A 42 15.53 -62.04 -4.08
CA ILE A 42 14.20 -61.64 -3.64
C ILE A 42 14.19 -61.55 -2.11
N THR A 43 13.84 -60.38 -1.58
CA THR A 43 13.50 -60.23 -0.15
C THR A 43 12.32 -59.27 -0.01
N ALA A 44 11.12 -59.84 0.02
CA ALA A 44 9.90 -59.09 0.30
C ALA A 44 9.61 -59.13 1.80
N MET A 45 9.57 -57.96 2.45
CA MET A 45 8.88 -57.77 3.73
C MET A 45 8.19 -56.40 3.72
N LEU A 46 6.93 -56.39 4.17
CA LEU A 46 6.13 -55.18 4.27
C LEU A 46 6.47 -54.42 5.55
N LEU A 47 6.39 -53.09 5.53
CA LEU A 47 5.54 -52.27 6.42
C LEU A 47 5.93 -50.78 6.41
N SER A 48 5.20 -49.97 5.65
CA SER A 48 4.66 -48.65 6.06
C SER A 48 4.03 -47.95 4.85
N GLY A 49 2.78 -47.52 4.99
CA GLY A 49 2.07 -46.81 3.93
C GLY A 49 2.36 -45.31 3.98
N ILE A 50 3.10 -44.79 3.00
CA ILE A 50 3.20 -43.35 2.72
C ILE A 50 2.66 -43.12 1.32
N PRO A 51 1.48 -42.48 1.16
CA PRO A 51 0.97 -42.15 -0.17
C PRO A 51 1.81 -41.02 -0.77
N THR A 52 2.67 -41.37 -1.73
CA THR A 52 3.34 -40.39 -2.61
C THR A 52 2.27 -39.65 -3.42
N ARG A 53 1.89 -38.45 -2.96
CA ARG A 53 0.86 -37.66 -3.61
C ARG A 53 1.42 -37.06 -4.89
N ASP A 54 0.82 -37.44 -6.02
CA ASP A 54 1.25 -36.99 -7.34
C ASP A 54 1.20 -35.45 -7.43
N ALA A 55 2.30 -34.84 -7.86
CA ALA A 55 2.48 -33.38 -7.90
C ALA A 55 1.99 -32.76 -9.22
N SER A 56 1.11 -33.46 -9.94
CA SER A 56 0.47 -33.02 -11.19
C SER A 56 -0.88 -32.30 -10.95
N ALA A 57 -0.98 -31.51 -9.88
CA ALA A 57 -2.17 -30.75 -9.54
C ALA A 57 -2.40 -29.61 -10.55
N GLN A 58 -3.18 -29.88 -11.60
CA GLN A 58 -3.70 -28.84 -12.49
C GLN A 58 -4.45 -27.80 -11.67
N TYR A 59 -4.08 -26.52 -11.81
CA TYR A 59 -4.88 -25.41 -11.29
C TYR A 59 -6.21 -25.36 -12.07
N GLN A 60 -7.22 -26.06 -11.57
CA GLN A 60 -8.60 -25.80 -11.97
C GLN A 60 -8.93 -24.37 -11.56
N LEU A 61 -9.41 -23.57 -12.53
CA LEU A 61 -10.00 -22.27 -12.27
C LEU A 61 -11.18 -22.49 -11.32
N GLY A 62 -11.01 -22.09 -10.06
CA GLY A 62 -12.07 -22.12 -9.06
C GLY A 62 -13.26 -21.30 -9.55
N ASP A 63 -14.44 -21.90 -9.51
CA ASP A 63 -15.68 -21.34 -10.06
C ASP A 63 -15.92 -19.92 -9.52
N GLN A 64 -16.07 -18.95 -10.42
CA GLN A 64 -16.30 -17.56 -10.04
C GLN A 64 -17.75 -17.35 -9.64
N SER A 65 -18.07 -17.88 -8.46
CA SER A 65 -19.26 -17.52 -7.68
C SER A 65 -19.43 -16.00 -7.70
N PRO A 66 -20.55 -15.47 -8.25
CA PRO A 66 -20.76 -14.04 -8.30
C PRO A 66 -20.66 -13.44 -6.89
N ILE A 67 -19.93 -12.34 -6.75
CA ILE A 67 -19.88 -11.61 -5.48
C ILE A 67 -21.28 -11.09 -5.22
N GLN A 68 -22.02 -11.77 -4.34
CA GLN A 68 -23.32 -11.29 -3.86
C GLN A 68 -23.10 -10.04 -3.02
N LEU A 69 -23.14 -8.89 -3.69
CA LEU A 69 -23.31 -7.59 -3.07
C LEU A 69 -24.64 -7.61 -2.32
N GLN A 70 -24.59 -7.71 -0.99
CA GLN A 70 -25.74 -7.41 -0.15
C GLN A 70 -26.00 -5.90 -0.16
N GLN A 71 -26.57 -5.42 -1.27
CA GLN A 71 -27.26 -4.14 -1.32
C GLN A 71 -28.55 -4.26 -0.51
N THR A 72 -28.46 -4.04 0.80
CA THR A 72 -29.62 -3.61 1.59
C THR A 72 -29.76 -2.10 1.39
N ASP A 73 -30.61 -1.70 0.46
CA ASP A 73 -30.94 -0.29 0.21
C ASP A 73 -31.53 0.34 1.48
N THR A 74 -30.71 1.12 2.19
CA THR A 74 -31.11 1.74 3.46
C THR A 74 -31.93 3.01 3.19
N LEU A 75 -33.19 2.99 3.58
CA LEU A 75 -34.05 4.19 3.58
C LEU A 75 -33.92 4.93 4.92
N ILE A 76 -33.75 6.25 4.88
CA ILE A 76 -33.86 7.16 6.03
C ILE A 76 -34.95 8.17 5.67
N ASP A 77 -35.99 8.28 6.50
CA ASP A 77 -37.17 9.12 6.30
C ASP A 77 -37.87 8.96 4.92
N GLY A 78 -37.67 7.80 4.28
CA GLY A 78 -38.20 7.46 2.95
C GLY A 78 -37.24 7.70 1.79
N GLU A 79 -36.11 8.37 2.01
CA GLU A 79 -35.07 8.60 1.00
C GLU A 79 -33.96 7.54 1.05
N LEU A 80 -33.47 7.12 -0.12
CA LEU A 80 -32.35 6.16 -0.23
C LEU A 80 -31.03 6.79 0.20
N ALA A 81 -30.49 6.35 1.33
CA ALA A 81 -29.28 6.88 1.93
C ALA A 81 -28.01 6.59 1.10
N TYR A 82 -27.04 7.50 1.18
CA TYR A 82 -25.69 7.27 0.68
C TYR A 82 -24.91 6.31 1.58
N THR A 83 -24.13 5.41 0.99
CA THR A 83 -23.18 4.57 1.72
C THR A 83 -21.80 5.24 1.68
N ILE A 84 -21.46 5.93 2.76
CA ILE A 84 -20.18 6.61 2.96
C ILE A 84 -19.17 5.58 3.50
N HIS A 85 -18.17 5.21 2.69
CA HIS A 85 -17.12 4.29 3.13
C HIS A 85 -16.07 5.08 3.93
N ALA A 86 -15.94 4.78 5.23
CA ALA A 86 -15.06 5.50 6.13
C ALA A 86 -13.58 5.43 5.69
N SER A 87 -12.87 6.55 5.83
CA SER A 87 -11.43 6.60 5.57
C SER A 87 -10.64 5.83 6.63
N GLU A 88 -11.14 5.74 7.88
CA GLU A 88 -10.51 4.98 8.97
C GLU A 88 -11.25 3.69 9.34
N GLY A 89 -10.49 2.69 9.82
CA GLY A 89 -11.00 1.39 10.26
C GLY A 89 -11.36 1.30 11.74
N GLY A 90 -11.57 2.44 12.41
CA GLY A 90 -11.89 2.58 13.84
C GLY A 90 -10.85 1.97 14.79
N ARG A 91 -9.62 1.81 14.33
CA ARG A 91 -8.57 0.99 14.95
C ARG A 91 -7.16 1.59 14.85
N ASP A 92 -6.97 2.64 14.05
CA ASP A 92 -5.66 3.24 13.77
C ASP A 92 -5.62 4.70 14.22
N LYS A 93 -5.64 4.87 15.56
CA LYS A 93 -5.53 6.16 16.26
C LYS A 93 -4.24 6.95 15.94
N VAL A 94 -3.33 6.39 15.13
CA VAL A 94 -2.09 7.06 14.74
C VAL A 94 -2.33 8.00 13.55
N ARG A 95 -3.39 7.81 12.74
CA ARG A 95 -3.69 8.69 11.60
C ARG A 95 -4.63 9.86 11.97
N PRO A 96 -4.18 11.13 11.93
CA PRO A 96 -5.08 12.28 12.01
C PRO A 96 -5.82 12.58 10.69
N GLU A 97 -5.24 12.22 9.54
CA GLU A 97 -5.80 12.56 8.22
C GLU A 97 -7.18 11.91 7.93
N PRO A 98 -7.44 10.62 8.24
CA PRO A 98 -8.74 9.99 8.03
C PRO A 98 -9.87 10.65 8.80
N GLY A 99 -9.67 10.90 10.11
CA GLY A 99 -10.68 11.57 10.94
C GLY A 99 -11.06 12.96 10.41
N TYR A 100 -10.08 13.72 9.92
CA TYR A 100 -10.32 14.98 9.22
C TYR A 100 -11.20 14.81 7.97
N PHE A 101 -10.97 13.76 7.18
CA PHE A 101 -11.76 13.51 5.98
C PHE A 101 -13.16 12.98 6.29
N ASP A 102 -13.30 12.11 7.29
CA ASP A 102 -14.58 11.57 7.76
C ASP A 102 -15.48 12.68 8.34
N ASP A 103 -14.91 13.57 9.19
CA ASP A 103 -15.60 14.80 9.66
C ASP A 103 -15.98 15.72 8.48
N LEU A 104 -15.08 15.93 7.51
CA LEU A 104 -15.35 16.82 6.38
C LEU A 104 -16.51 16.30 5.53
N VAL A 105 -16.48 15.03 5.14
CA VAL A 105 -17.51 14.45 4.27
C VAL A 105 -18.85 14.39 5.01
N THR A 106 -18.89 13.95 6.27
CA THR A 106 -20.15 13.95 7.04
C THR A 106 -20.71 15.36 7.23
N THR A 107 -19.86 16.37 7.46
CA THR A 107 -20.29 17.79 7.49
C THR A 107 -20.97 18.20 6.17
N LEU A 108 -20.37 17.88 5.02
CA LEU A 108 -20.93 18.23 3.70
C LEU A 108 -22.29 17.56 3.44
N PHE A 109 -22.47 16.30 3.86
CA PHE A 109 -23.73 15.58 3.70
C PHE A 109 -24.83 16.12 4.63
N ASN A 110 -24.49 16.47 5.87
CA ASN A 110 -25.39 17.16 6.80
C ASN A 110 -25.82 18.53 6.25
N ASP A 111 -24.88 19.35 5.78
CA ASP A 111 -25.12 20.66 5.14
C ASP A 111 -26.03 20.57 3.89
N ALA A 112 -25.89 19.49 3.12
CA ALA A 112 -26.67 19.25 1.92
C ALA A 112 -28.08 18.68 2.20
N GLY A 113 -28.36 18.28 3.44
CA GLY A 113 -29.56 17.54 3.81
C GLY A 113 -29.67 16.23 3.02
N LEU A 114 -28.58 15.45 2.95
CA LEU A 114 -28.53 14.18 2.24
C LEU A 114 -28.36 13.02 3.24
N PRO A 115 -29.31 12.07 3.30
CA PRO A 115 -29.21 10.94 4.23
C PRO A 115 -28.02 10.03 3.89
N TYR A 116 -27.37 9.49 4.93
CA TYR A 116 -26.24 8.58 4.76
C TYR A 116 -26.13 7.54 5.88
N VAL A 117 -25.41 6.46 5.59
CA VAL A 117 -24.88 5.50 6.54
C VAL A 117 -23.37 5.37 6.37
N ILE A 118 -22.65 5.14 7.48
CA ILE A 118 -21.21 4.87 7.44
C ILE A 118 -20.96 3.36 7.26
N ALA A 119 -20.31 2.98 6.18
CA ALA A 119 -19.73 1.66 6.00
C ALA A 119 -18.32 1.61 6.60
N ALA A 120 -18.04 0.57 7.38
CA ALA A 120 -16.72 0.35 7.97
C ALA A 120 -15.66 0.11 6.88
N GLN A 121 -14.43 0.59 7.11
CA GLN A 121 -13.30 0.47 6.19
C GLN A 121 -13.08 -0.99 5.73
N ALA A 122 -12.96 -1.16 4.41
CA ALA A 122 -12.59 -2.40 3.74
C ALA A 122 -11.41 -2.16 2.78
N PRO A 123 -10.74 -3.21 2.26
CA PRO A 123 -9.60 -3.04 1.35
C PRO A 123 -9.94 -2.17 0.14
N TRP A 124 -9.06 -1.22 -0.18
CA TRP A 124 -9.33 -0.13 -1.12
C TRP A 124 -9.91 -0.58 -2.47
N LYS A 125 -9.39 -1.67 -3.05
CA LYS A 125 -9.88 -2.26 -4.31
C LYS A 125 -11.35 -2.68 -4.25
N ARG A 126 -11.81 -3.25 -3.13
CA ARG A 126 -13.22 -3.63 -2.91
C ARG A 126 -14.11 -2.39 -2.78
N VAL A 127 -13.68 -1.40 -2.00
CA VAL A 127 -14.41 -0.13 -1.81
C VAL A 127 -14.56 0.62 -3.14
N MET A 128 -13.49 0.65 -3.95
CA MET A 128 -13.49 1.16 -5.32
C MET A 128 -14.50 0.42 -6.22
N GLU A 129 -14.49 -0.92 -6.21
CA GLU A 129 -15.41 -1.74 -7.02
C GLU A 129 -16.87 -1.53 -6.63
N GLN A 130 -17.18 -1.53 -5.33
CA GLN A 130 -18.51 -1.22 -4.81
C GLN A 130 -18.98 0.15 -5.29
N ALA A 131 -18.11 1.17 -5.29
CA ALA A 131 -18.50 2.52 -5.68
C ALA A 131 -18.65 2.73 -7.19
N VAL A 132 -17.91 1.99 -8.02
CA VAL A 132 -18.07 1.98 -9.50
C VAL A 132 -19.35 1.24 -9.92
N GLN A 133 -19.67 0.11 -9.26
CA GLN A 133 -20.76 -0.78 -9.67
C GLN A 133 -22.11 -0.46 -9.01
N GLY A 134 -22.09 -0.03 -7.75
CA GLY A 134 -23.28 0.23 -6.96
C GLY A 134 -23.81 1.67 -7.06
N THR A 135 -24.94 1.90 -6.40
CA THR A 135 -25.63 3.20 -6.33
C THR A 135 -25.33 3.93 -5.02
N ARG A 136 -25.20 5.27 -5.09
CA ARG A 136 -25.01 6.16 -3.93
C ARG A 136 -23.87 5.76 -2.95
N HIS A 137 -22.80 5.10 -3.42
CA HIS A 137 -21.59 4.98 -2.59
C HIS A 137 -20.75 6.26 -2.68
N VAL A 138 -20.00 6.54 -1.61
CA VAL A 138 -19.10 7.69 -1.48
C VAL A 138 -17.74 7.20 -0.99
N ILE A 139 -16.67 7.52 -1.72
CA ILE A 139 -15.30 7.07 -1.42
C ILE A 139 -14.30 8.23 -1.51
N TYR A 140 -13.42 8.32 -0.52
CA TYR A 140 -12.54 9.47 -0.32
C TYR A 140 -11.38 9.10 0.63
N PRO A 141 -10.28 9.88 0.65
CA PRO A 141 -9.90 10.90 -0.32
C PRO A 141 -9.39 10.25 -1.63
N THR A 142 -10.12 10.46 -2.73
CA THR A 142 -9.89 9.75 -4.00
C THR A 142 -9.14 10.62 -4.99
N THR A 143 -8.06 10.11 -5.59
CA THR A 143 -7.38 10.83 -6.69
C THR A 143 -8.25 10.82 -7.95
N ARG A 144 -8.51 12.01 -8.50
CA ARG A 144 -9.20 12.22 -9.78
C ARG A 144 -8.20 12.11 -10.93
N THR A 145 -8.57 11.35 -11.97
CA THR A 145 -7.73 11.02 -13.14
C THR A 145 -8.64 10.75 -14.33
N ALA A 146 -8.17 10.99 -15.57
CA ALA A 146 -8.92 10.69 -16.80
C ALA A 146 -9.53 9.27 -16.79
N ASP A 147 -8.73 8.25 -16.47
CA ASP A 147 -9.12 6.83 -16.35
C ASP A 147 -10.27 6.53 -15.35
N ARG A 148 -10.76 7.53 -14.62
CA ARG A 148 -11.81 7.43 -13.60
C ARG A 148 -12.90 8.48 -13.75
N GLU A 149 -12.76 9.42 -14.68
CA GLU A 149 -13.61 10.60 -14.76
C GLU A 149 -15.07 10.21 -14.98
N ASP A 150 -15.33 9.33 -15.94
CA ASP A 150 -16.66 8.79 -16.26
C ASP A 150 -17.20 7.77 -15.24
N SER A 151 -16.36 7.26 -14.33
CA SER A 151 -16.75 6.26 -13.33
C SER A 151 -17.43 6.86 -12.11
N PHE A 152 -17.34 8.19 -11.91
CA PHE A 152 -17.78 8.87 -10.70
C PHE A 152 -18.36 10.26 -10.98
N LYS A 153 -19.16 10.76 -10.04
CA LYS A 153 -19.35 12.20 -9.85
C LYS A 153 -18.36 12.69 -8.79
N TRP A 154 -17.87 13.92 -8.95
CA TRP A 154 -16.76 14.45 -8.16
C TRP A 154 -17.17 15.71 -7.40
N ALA A 155 -16.90 15.75 -6.09
CA ALA A 155 -16.98 16.96 -5.27
C ALA A 155 -15.62 17.21 -4.60
N GLY A 156 -15.09 18.44 -4.69
CA GLY A 156 -13.72 18.73 -4.28
C GLY A 156 -13.08 19.94 -4.99
N PRO A 157 -11.74 20.07 -4.91
CA PRO A 157 -10.84 19.19 -4.17
C PRO A 157 -10.91 19.40 -2.65
N ILE A 158 -10.71 18.31 -1.90
CA ILE A 158 -10.67 18.28 -0.43
C ILE A 158 -9.24 18.16 0.12
N SER A 159 -8.29 17.70 -0.70
CA SER A 159 -6.85 17.67 -0.38
C SER A 159 -6.02 17.67 -1.67
N ARG A 160 -4.70 17.67 -1.55
CA ARG A 160 -3.76 17.35 -2.64
C ARG A 160 -2.61 16.48 -2.13
N THR A 161 -1.99 15.74 -3.03
CA THR A 161 -0.86 14.86 -2.74
C THR A 161 0.19 14.98 -3.83
N ILE A 162 1.47 14.79 -3.46
CA ILE A 162 2.55 14.57 -4.42
C ILE A 162 2.83 13.07 -4.40
N TRP A 163 2.76 12.44 -5.57
CA TRP A 163 3.18 11.06 -5.75
C TRP A 163 4.70 11.03 -5.92
N ASN A 164 5.36 10.22 -5.10
CA ASN A 164 6.80 10.09 -5.05
C ASN A 164 7.14 8.59 -4.88
N LEU A 165 8.28 8.16 -5.43
CA LEU A 165 8.87 6.85 -5.16
C LEU A 165 9.79 6.97 -3.95
N TYR A 166 9.56 6.16 -2.93
CA TYR A 166 10.39 6.13 -1.73
C TYR A 166 11.20 4.86 -1.66
N GLY A 167 12.44 4.96 -1.16
CA GLY A 167 13.40 3.87 -1.06
C GLY A 167 14.52 4.24 -0.11
N TYR A 168 15.53 3.39 0.03
CA TYR A 168 16.63 3.65 0.95
C TYR A 168 17.57 4.76 0.46
N ALA A 169 18.04 5.58 1.39
CA ALA A 169 18.93 6.71 1.13
C ALA A 169 20.33 6.27 0.62
N ASP A 170 20.72 5.02 0.88
CA ASP A 170 21.96 4.38 0.39
C ASP A 170 21.80 3.67 -0.96
N ALA A 171 20.60 3.68 -1.54
CA ALA A 171 20.31 2.99 -2.79
C ALA A 171 20.86 3.75 -4.02
N LYS A 172 20.89 3.04 -5.16
CA LYS A 172 21.38 3.54 -6.46
C LYS A 172 20.34 4.36 -7.26
N TRP A 173 19.21 4.73 -6.68
CA TRP A 173 18.02 5.16 -7.44
C TRP A 173 17.96 6.67 -7.69
N GLN A 174 18.63 7.46 -6.84
CA GLN A 174 18.58 8.92 -6.79
C GLN A 174 19.09 9.57 -8.09
N ASP A 175 20.13 8.98 -8.70
CA ASP A 175 20.73 9.46 -9.96
C ASP A 175 20.08 8.84 -11.22
N MET A 176 19.02 8.02 -11.08
CA MET A 176 18.37 7.36 -12.21
C MET A 176 17.20 8.18 -12.77
N SER A 177 17.10 8.24 -14.10
CA SER A 177 15.92 8.78 -14.78
C SER A 177 14.67 7.96 -14.46
N PHE A 178 13.48 8.58 -14.54
CA PHE A 178 12.22 7.91 -14.26
C PHE A 178 12.05 6.63 -15.10
N ASP A 179 12.27 6.71 -16.41
CA ASP A 179 12.15 5.57 -17.32
C ASP A 179 13.13 4.42 -16.94
N ASN A 180 14.36 4.73 -16.50
CA ASN A 180 15.34 3.74 -16.01
C ASN A 180 14.92 3.09 -14.68
N ILE A 181 14.29 3.86 -13.78
CA ILE A 181 13.73 3.31 -12.54
C ILE A 181 12.57 2.36 -12.87
N LEU A 182 11.66 2.77 -13.75
CA LEU A 182 10.49 1.97 -14.14
C LEU A 182 10.87 0.63 -14.82
N SER A 183 11.97 0.59 -15.58
CA SER A 183 12.48 -0.66 -16.15
C SER A 183 13.21 -1.55 -15.14
N SER A 184 13.82 -0.97 -14.09
CA SER A 184 14.84 -1.66 -13.28
C SER A 184 14.42 -2.01 -11.85
N ALA A 185 13.47 -1.28 -11.26
CA ALA A 185 13.07 -1.43 -9.86
C ALA A 185 11.79 -2.26 -9.71
N ARG A 186 11.74 -3.08 -8.64
CA ARG A 186 10.51 -3.68 -8.13
C ARG A 186 9.77 -2.62 -7.31
N ILE A 187 8.66 -2.10 -7.83
CA ILE A 187 7.92 -0.99 -7.21
C ILE A 187 6.68 -1.52 -6.50
N GLY A 188 6.62 -1.36 -5.18
CA GLY A 188 5.43 -1.66 -4.37
C GLY A 188 4.33 -0.62 -4.58
N VAL A 189 3.10 -1.06 -4.89
CA VAL A 189 1.95 -0.18 -5.14
C VAL A 189 0.68 -0.72 -4.46
N LEU A 190 -0.16 0.17 -3.93
CA LEU A 190 -1.50 -0.20 -3.45
C LEU A 190 -2.40 -0.63 -4.62
N LEU A 191 -2.93 -1.86 -4.55
CA LEU A 191 -3.85 -2.45 -5.53
C LEU A 191 -5.08 -1.55 -5.75
N GLY A 192 -5.36 -1.18 -7.00
CA GLY A 192 -6.49 -0.31 -7.32
C GLY A 192 -6.32 1.17 -6.90
N SER A 193 -5.14 1.58 -6.44
CA SER A 193 -4.78 3.00 -6.40
C SER A 193 -4.62 3.55 -7.82
N ALA A 194 -4.73 4.87 -8.00
CA ALA A 194 -4.51 5.49 -9.31
C ALA A 194 -3.03 5.46 -9.76
N ARG A 195 -2.10 5.10 -8.87
CA ARG A 195 -0.67 4.96 -9.17
C ARG A 195 -0.39 3.70 -10.02
N GLU A 196 -1.17 2.64 -9.84
CA GLU A 196 -0.97 1.38 -10.58
C GLU A 196 -1.13 1.54 -12.11
N PRO A 197 -2.30 1.98 -12.65
CA PRO A 197 -2.46 2.13 -14.11
C PRO A 197 -1.49 3.16 -14.67
N TYR A 198 -1.23 4.25 -13.94
CA TYR A 198 -0.26 5.27 -14.32
C TYR A 198 1.15 4.70 -14.48
N LEU A 199 1.71 4.06 -13.44
CA LEU A 199 3.07 3.50 -13.50
C LEU A 199 3.18 2.44 -14.61
N ARG A 200 2.14 1.61 -14.77
CA ARG A 200 2.05 0.61 -15.85
C ARG A 200 2.06 1.28 -17.24
N LYS A 201 1.27 2.34 -17.46
CA LYS A 201 1.23 3.13 -18.70
C LYS A 201 2.56 3.84 -18.97
N ARG A 202 3.30 4.26 -17.94
CA ARG A 202 4.65 4.83 -18.04
C ARG A 202 5.77 3.79 -18.27
N GLY A 203 5.46 2.49 -18.31
CA GLY A 203 6.43 1.45 -18.64
C GLY A 203 7.03 0.70 -17.44
N ALA A 204 6.41 0.77 -16.26
CA ALA A 204 6.85 0.01 -15.09
C ALA A 204 6.81 -1.51 -15.34
N GLN A 205 7.99 -2.16 -15.35
CA GLN A 205 8.11 -3.58 -15.67
C GLN A 205 7.79 -4.50 -14.47
N GLN A 206 8.06 -4.05 -13.24
CA GLN A 206 7.96 -4.88 -12.03
C GLN A 206 7.11 -4.20 -10.95
N LEU A 207 5.79 -4.19 -11.13
CA LEU A 207 4.83 -3.71 -10.12
C LEU A 207 4.44 -4.83 -9.14
N VAL A 208 4.66 -4.60 -7.85
CA VAL A 208 4.29 -5.52 -6.76
C VAL A 208 3.09 -4.95 -6.02
N LEU A 209 1.92 -5.57 -6.20
CA LEU A 209 0.65 -5.05 -5.70
C LEU A 209 0.35 -5.54 -4.27
N VAL A 210 -0.01 -4.63 -3.37
CA VAL A 210 -0.46 -4.95 -2.01
C VAL A 210 -1.93 -4.57 -1.79
N PRO A 211 -2.71 -5.35 -1.01
CA PRO A 211 -4.14 -5.08 -0.79
C PRO A 211 -4.43 -3.94 0.23
N ARG A 212 -3.41 -3.48 0.96
CA ARG A 212 -3.49 -2.43 2.00
C ARG A 212 -2.19 -1.60 2.00
N GLU A 213 -2.24 -0.29 2.23
CA GLU A 213 -1.09 0.62 1.99
C GLU A 213 0.02 0.45 3.06
N GLU A 214 -0.36 0.09 4.29
CA GLU A 214 0.54 -0.24 5.41
C GLU A 214 1.43 -1.46 5.17
N LEU A 215 1.16 -2.26 4.14
CA LEU A 215 2.00 -3.39 3.74
C LEU A 215 3.20 -2.96 2.87
N LEU A 216 3.21 -1.73 2.34
CA LEU A 216 4.32 -1.23 1.52
C LEU A 216 5.63 -1.13 2.30
N LEU A 217 5.60 -0.53 3.49
CA LEU A 217 6.80 -0.32 4.30
C LEU A 217 7.43 -1.64 4.79
N PRO A 218 6.68 -2.64 5.31
CA PRO A 218 7.21 -3.98 5.59
C PRO A 218 7.76 -4.73 4.36
N MET A 219 7.21 -4.50 3.16
CA MET A 219 7.74 -5.10 1.93
C MET A 219 9.09 -4.49 1.53
N LEU A 220 9.30 -3.20 1.78
CA LEU A 220 10.59 -2.52 1.61
C LEU A 220 11.62 -3.02 2.64
N HIS A 221 11.24 -3.11 3.93
CA HIS A 221 12.10 -3.64 5.00
C HIS A 221 12.50 -5.11 4.84
N ALA A 222 11.76 -5.89 4.06
CA ALA A 222 12.09 -7.27 3.74
C ALA A 222 12.84 -7.42 2.39
N ASP A 223 13.31 -6.31 1.80
CA ASP A 223 13.93 -6.22 0.46
C ASP A 223 13.11 -6.93 -0.65
N ARG A 224 11.77 -7.01 -0.48
CA ARG A 224 10.83 -7.64 -1.44
C ARG A 224 10.43 -6.69 -2.57
N VAL A 225 10.55 -5.39 -2.34
CA VAL A 225 10.47 -4.31 -3.31
C VAL A 225 11.68 -3.40 -3.11
N ASP A 226 12.13 -2.74 -4.18
CA ASP A 226 13.25 -1.79 -4.12
C ASP A 226 12.78 -0.36 -3.83
N LEU A 227 11.52 -0.06 -4.20
CA LEU A 227 10.86 1.23 -4.06
C LEU A 227 9.38 1.06 -3.70
N ILE A 228 8.75 2.06 -3.11
CA ILE A 228 7.31 2.09 -2.81
C ILE A 228 6.64 3.39 -3.31
N ALA A 229 5.47 3.26 -3.94
CA ALA A 229 4.70 4.35 -4.53
C ALA A 229 3.56 4.79 -3.59
N ILE A 230 3.90 5.66 -2.63
CA ILE A 230 3.06 6.06 -1.49
C ILE A 230 2.93 7.59 -1.39
N GLY A 231 1.96 8.08 -0.62
CA GLY A 231 1.86 9.50 -0.27
C GLY A 231 2.81 9.86 0.87
N GLY A 232 3.54 10.98 0.74
CA GLY A 232 4.60 11.35 1.71
C GLY A 232 4.14 11.64 3.14
N SER A 233 2.87 11.99 3.39
CA SER A 233 2.32 12.07 4.76
C SER A 233 2.11 10.69 5.35
N VAL A 234 1.49 9.80 4.58
CA VAL A 234 1.25 8.39 4.94
C VAL A 234 2.55 7.66 5.29
N LEU A 235 3.60 7.83 4.49
CA LEU A 235 4.88 7.16 4.74
C LEU A 235 5.55 7.62 6.04
N ARG A 236 5.63 8.94 6.30
CA ARG A 236 6.20 9.44 7.57
C ARG A 236 5.50 8.80 8.74
N GLN A 237 4.18 8.77 8.70
CA GLN A 237 3.36 8.28 9.78
C GLN A 237 3.43 6.74 9.96
N TYR A 238 3.62 5.95 8.89
CA TYR A 238 3.92 4.52 9.02
C TYR A 238 5.32 4.26 9.59
N ARG A 239 6.32 5.06 9.24
CA ARG A 239 7.65 4.99 9.87
C ARG A 239 7.56 5.29 11.37
N ASP A 240 6.74 6.27 11.77
CA ASP A 240 6.56 6.65 13.17
C ASP A 240 5.79 5.59 14.02
N ILE A 241 5.26 4.53 13.39
CA ILE A 241 4.68 3.33 14.04
C ILE A 241 5.68 2.17 14.14
N VAL A 242 6.61 2.08 13.19
CA VAL A 242 7.64 1.04 13.17
C VAL A 242 8.63 1.31 14.31
N ASP A 243 9.05 0.24 15.00
CA ASP A 243 10.08 0.32 16.04
C ASP A 243 11.36 1.01 15.47
N PRO A 244 11.82 2.14 16.05
CA PRO A 244 13.01 2.82 15.56
C PRO A 244 14.28 1.93 15.53
N SER A 245 14.35 0.88 16.36
CA SER A 245 15.44 -0.10 16.33
C SER A 245 15.36 -1.10 15.16
N ALA A 246 14.19 -1.24 14.53
CA ALA A 246 14.01 -1.99 13.29
C ALA A 246 14.37 -1.18 12.04
N GLN A 247 14.45 0.16 12.13
CA GLN A 247 14.83 1.01 11.01
C GLN A 247 16.36 1.05 10.81
N GLN A 248 16.92 -0.03 10.27
CA GLN A 248 18.36 -0.19 10.03
C GLN A 248 18.94 0.67 8.89
N ARG A 249 18.08 1.29 8.06
CA ARG A 249 18.46 2.17 6.94
C ARG A 249 17.47 3.33 6.84
N ASP A 250 17.97 4.52 6.51
CA ASP A 250 17.14 5.69 6.23
C ASP A 250 16.37 5.55 4.92
N ILE A 251 15.12 6.01 4.91
CA ILE A 251 14.21 6.00 3.75
C ILE A 251 13.97 7.43 3.30
N ASP A 252 14.21 7.72 2.03
CA ASP A 252 14.09 9.05 1.43
C ASP A 252 13.20 9.05 0.17
N GLY A 253 12.77 10.24 -0.25
CA GLY A 253 11.93 10.48 -1.42
C GLY A 253 12.74 10.58 -2.71
N ILE A 254 13.00 9.43 -3.32
CA ILE A 254 13.84 9.24 -4.51
C ILE A 254 13.40 10.09 -5.70
N LEU A 255 12.10 10.12 -6.03
CA LEU A 255 11.62 10.78 -7.25
C LEU A 255 10.14 11.20 -7.19
N PRO A 256 9.80 12.49 -6.98
CA PRO A 256 8.44 12.99 -7.14
C PRO A 256 8.07 13.04 -8.62
N TYR A 257 6.96 12.39 -9.01
CA TYR A 257 6.58 12.22 -10.41
C TYR A 257 5.22 12.81 -10.80
N ARG A 258 4.28 12.99 -9.86
CA ARG A 258 2.95 13.56 -10.15
C ARG A 258 2.45 14.44 -9.01
N SER A 259 1.80 15.55 -9.33
CA SER A 259 1.03 16.36 -8.38
C SER A 259 -0.45 16.14 -8.63
N CYS A 260 -1.22 15.75 -7.61
CA CYS A 260 -2.62 15.34 -7.77
C CYS A 260 -3.53 15.94 -6.72
N PHE A 261 -4.69 16.46 -7.15
CA PHE A 261 -5.78 16.80 -6.26
C PHE A 261 -6.58 15.56 -5.84
N LEU A 262 -7.12 15.60 -4.62
CA LEU A 262 -7.93 14.54 -4.03
C LEU A 262 -9.35 15.06 -3.81
N TYR A 263 -10.33 14.22 -4.13
CA TYR A 263 -11.75 14.54 -4.20
C TYR A 263 -12.58 13.52 -3.42
N ILE A 264 -13.84 13.87 -3.19
CA ILE A 264 -14.90 12.92 -2.89
C ILE A 264 -15.36 12.34 -4.24
N ALA A 265 -15.26 11.03 -4.40
CA ALA A 265 -15.79 10.31 -5.55
C ALA A 265 -17.09 9.62 -5.16
N ILE A 266 -18.13 9.82 -5.95
CA ILE A 266 -19.51 9.41 -5.68
C ILE A 266 -19.97 8.57 -6.87
N SER A 267 -20.68 7.45 -6.62
CA SER A 267 -21.17 6.56 -7.69
C SER A 267 -21.84 7.32 -8.83
N ASN A 268 -21.53 6.97 -10.08
CA ASN A 268 -21.92 7.73 -11.28
C ASN A 268 -23.45 7.95 -11.44
N ALA A 269 -24.26 7.06 -10.85
CA ALA A 269 -25.73 7.14 -10.82
C ALA A 269 -26.30 8.22 -9.87
N ALA A 270 -25.48 8.90 -9.08
CA ALA A 270 -25.94 9.94 -8.15
C ALA A 270 -26.50 11.19 -8.88
N PRO A 271 -27.64 11.76 -8.44
CA PRO A 271 -28.23 12.94 -9.07
C PRO A 271 -27.30 14.14 -9.06
N ILE A 272 -27.08 14.76 -10.23
CA ILE A 272 -26.08 15.83 -10.40
C ILE A 272 -26.32 17.05 -9.50
N ASP A 273 -27.57 17.35 -9.15
CA ASP A 273 -27.91 18.48 -8.27
C ASP A 273 -27.51 18.23 -6.81
N GLU A 274 -27.43 16.97 -6.37
CA GLU A 274 -26.90 16.62 -5.04
C GLU A 274 -25.38 16.81 -4.99
N ILE A 275 -24.68 16.49 -6.09
CA ILE A 275 -23.25 16.79 -6.25
C ILE A 275 -23.02 18.31 -6.20
N LYS A 276 -23.91 19.11 -6.83
CA LYS A 276 -23.88 20.58 -6.71
C LYS A 276 -24.11 21.04 -5.27
N LYS A 277 -25.05 20.45 -4.51
CA LYS A 277 -25.22 20.76 -3.07
C LYS A 277 -23.92 20.55 -2.30
N LEU A 278 -23.29 19.38 -2.45
CA LEU A 278 -22.04 19.01 -1.77
C LEU A 278 -20.88 19.95 -2.14
N GLN A 279 -20.71 20.26 -3.43
CA GLN A 279 -19.70 21.23 -3.87
C GLN A 279 -19.97 22.65 -3.32
N ASN A 280 -21.22 23.07 -3.26
CA ASN A 280 -21.61 24.38 -2.74
C ASN A 280 -21.39 24.50 -1.23
N SER A 281 -21.63 23.44 -0.45
CA SER A 281 -21.22 23.39 0.96
C SER A 281 -19.70 23.46 1.09
N LEU A 282 -18.94 22.67 0.31
CA LEU A 282 -17.47 22.70 0.37
C LEU A 282 -16.88 24.07 0.03
N ASN A 283 -17.44 24.76 -0.97
CA ASN A 283 -17.05 26.13 -1.32
C ASN A 283 -17.30 27.09 -0.14
N LYS A 284 -18.46 27.00 0.54
CA LYS A 284 -18.77 27.79 1.74
C LYS A 284 -17.80 27.48 2.90
N ILE A 285 -17.53 26.20 3.17
CA ILE A 285 -16.62 25.75 4.25
C ILE A 285 -15.19 26.27 4.02
N LYS A 286 -14.73 26.33 2.76
CA LYS A 286 -13.46 26.96 2.38
C LYS A 286 -13.47 28.48 2.61
N GLN A 287 -14.54 29.17 2.20
CA GLN A 287 -14.68 30.63 2.31
C GLN A 287 -14.92 31.13 3.74
N SER A 288 -15.54 30.32 4.61
CA SER A 288 -15.90 30.69 5.99
C SER A 288 -14.78 30.49 7.01
N GLY A 289 -13.63 29.96 6.60
CA GLY A 289 -12.54 29.53 7.49
C GLY A 289 -12.80 28.21 8.21
N GLN A 290 -14.00 27.63 8.14
CA GLN A 290 -14.32 26.33 8.75
C GLN A 290 -13.41 25.21 8.24
N PHE A 291 -12.96 25.26 6.98
CA PHE A 291 -11.97 24.35 6.41
C PHE A 291 -10.63 24.35 7.18
N ILE A 292 -10.24 25.49 7.75
CA ILE A 292 -9.03 25.63 8.57
C ILE A 292 -9.30 25.13 9.98
N ASN A 293 -10.38 25.59 10.62
CA ASN A 293 -10.76 25.19 11.98
C ASN A 293 -10.93 23.66 12.09
N LEU A 294 -11.48 23.01 11.06
CA LEU A 294 -11.61 21.56 10.99
C LEU A 294 -10.23 20.87 10.91
N ARG A 295 -9.26 21.44 10.19
CA ARG A 295 -7.89 20.90 10.14
C ARG A 295 -7.20 21.00 11.50
N GLU A 296 -7.35 22.12 12.19
CA GLU A 296 -6.76 22.34 13.53
C GLU A 296 -7.30 21.36 14.57
N ARG A 297 -8.62 21.09 14.57
CA ARG A 297 -9.23 20.09 15.47
C ARG A 297 -8.66 18.68 15.30
N HIS A 298 -8.16 18.35 14.11
CA HIS A 298 -7.49 17.08 13.79
C HIS A 298 -5.95 17.20 13.79
N GLY A 299 -5.37 18.27 14.35
CA GLY A 299 -3.91 18.45 14.45
C GLY A 299 -3.19 18.65 13.11
N LEU A 300 -3.93 18.92 12.02
CA LEU A 300 -3.36 19.16 10.70
C LEU A 300 -3.00 20.64 10.53
N SER A 301 -1.92 20.92 9.79
CA SER A 301 -1.42 22.29 9.61
C SER A 301 -2.48 23.25 9.02
N SER A 302 -2.66 24.38 9.70
CA SER A 302 -3.56 25.50 9.38
C SER A 302 -2.86 26.70 8.75
N ASN A 303 -1.55 26.64 8.52
CA ASN A 303 -0.77 27.73 7.91
C ASN A 303 -1.31 28.07 6.50
N THR A 304 -2.12 29.12 6.41
CA THR A 304 -2.79 29.58 5.18
C THR A 304 -1.81 30.07 4.11
N ASP A 305 -0.60 30.49 4.50
CA ASP A 305 0.48 30.86 3.57
C ASP A 305 1.20 29.65 2.96
N SER A 306 0.99 28.45 3.50
CA SER A 306 1.53 27.24 2.90
C SER A 306 1.00 27.02 1.48
N ALA A 307 1.88 26.58 0.57
CA ALA A 307 1.49 26.26 -0.80
C ALA A 307 0.39 25.18 -0.88
N PHE A 308 0.19 24.37 0.17
CA PHE A 308 -0.93 23.45 0.31
C PHE A 308 -2.24 24.21 0.53
N LEU A 309 -2.34 25.05 1.56
CA LEU A 309 -3.60 25.73 1.88
C LEU A 309 -3.98 26.80 0.88
N ARG A 310 -3.02 27.54 0.31
CA ARG A 310 -3.28 28.44 -0.84
C ARG A 310 -3.94 27.70 -2.01
N ALA A 311 -3.54 26.45 -2.28
CA ALA A 311 -4.15 25.62 -3.32
C ALA A 311 -5.50 24.98 -2.91
N MET A 312 -5.75 24.74 -1.63
CA MET A 312 -7.04 24.22 -1.15
C MET A 312 -8.14 25.29 -1.11
N LEU A 313 -7.77 26.50 -0.70
CA LEU A 313 -8.69 27.63 -0.55
C LEU A 313 -9.00 28.33 -1.89
N ASN A 314 -8.11 28.27 -2.89
CA ASN A 314 -8.46 28.73 -4.22
C ASN A 314 -9.52 27.82 -4.86
N LEU A 315 -10.68 28.38 -5.19
CA LEU A 315 -11.79 27.68 -5.82
C LEU A 315 -11.58 27.46 -7.34
N ASP A 316 -10.64 28.15 -7.98
CA ASP A 316 -10.30 27.92 -9.40
C ASP A 316 -9.67 26.53 -9.61
N ASN A 317 -9.18 25.89 -8.54
CA ASN A 317 -8.72 24.50 -8.57
C ASN A 317 -9.88 23.46 -8.57
N ASN A 318 -11.14 23.90 -8.44
CA ASN A 318 -12.31 23.03 -8.56
C ASN A 318 -12.41 22.49 -10.01
N GLY A 319 -12.02 21.24 -10.23
CA GLY A 319 -11.97 20.62 -11.56
C GLY A 319 -10.60 20.04 -11.91
N VAL A 320 -9.52 20.60 -11.35
CA VAL A 320 -8.14 20.18 -11.65
C VAL A 320 -7.87 18.78 -11.09
N ALA A 321 -7.28 17.90 -11.91
CA ALA A 321 -7.05 16.49 -11.59
C ALA A 321 -5.61 16.21 -11.12
N CYS A 322 -4.78 15.59 -11.97
CA CYS A 322 -3.34 15.42 -11.77
C CYS A 322 -2.55 16.20 -12.84
N LEU A 323 -1.32 16.59 -12.51
CA LEU A 323 -0.34 17.21 -13.39
C LEU A 323 0.97 16.41 -13.30
N ASP A 324 1.59 16.12 -14.45
CA ASP A 324 2.81 15.30 -14.49
C ASP A 324 4.09 16.12 -14.38
N LEU A 325 4.93 15.79 -13.39
CA LEU A 325 6.11 16.62 -13.04
C LEU A 325 7.27 16.50 -14.04
N PHE A 326 7.12 15.66 -15.07
CA PHE A 326 8.11 15.41 -16.12
C PHE A 326 7.65 15.80 -17.53
N GLY A 327 6.65 16.69 -17.66
CA GLY A 327 6.31 17.34 -18.95
C GLY A 327 5.80 16.41 -20.05
N ARG A 328 5.36 15.19 -19.68
CA ARG A 328 4.53 14.32 -20.51
C ARG A 328 3.13 14.35 -19.89
N ASP A 329 2.35 15.39 -20.12
CA ASP A 329 0.92 15.34 -19.82
C ASP A 329 0.20 14.45 -20.87
N ASP A 330 -0.91 13.84 -20.48
CA ASP A 330 -1.69 12.87 -21.27
C ASP A 330 -2.83 13.53 -22.08
#